data_AF-V5IC69-F1
#
_entry.id   AF-V5IC69-F1
#
_cell.length_a   1.000
_cell.length_b   1.000
_cell.length_c   1.000
_cell.angle_alpha   90.00
_cell.angle_beta   90.00
_cell.angle_gamma   90.00
#
_symmetry.space_group_name_H-M   'P 1'
#
loop_
_entity.id
_entity.type
_entity.pdbx_description
1 polymer ?
#
loop_
_entity_poly.entity_id
_entity_poly.type
_entity_poly.pdbx_seq_one_letter_code
_entity_poly.pdbx_strand_id
1 'polypeptide(L)'
;MYLTHLVFAILVAAAIAEVGSTTTQQNETHTDAWKTVSQNETFYMMYRSYEYDAGVGGTGKCVSVKLCEKNDTIRTARRQNQCTGTPRRPN
;
A
#
# COMPACT_ATOMS: atom_id res chain seq x y z
N MET A 1 -57.86 -7.86 2.01
CA MET A 1 -57.25 -8.68 3.08
C MET A 1 -55.75 -8.50 3.00
N TYR A 2 -55.14 -8.05 4.10
CA TYR A 2 -53.73 -7.67 4.22
C TYR A 2 -52.93 -8.92 4.56
N LEU A 3 -51.95 -9.31 3.73
CA LEU A 3 -51.08 -10.45 4.00
C LEU A 3 -49.76 -9.93 4.54
N THR A 4 -49.62 -9.93 5.86
CA THR A 4 -48.38 -9.58 6.56
C THR A 4 -47.34 -10.65 6.30
N HIS A 5 -46.27 -10.30 5.58
CA HIS A 5 -45.09 -11.15 5.47
C HIS A 5 -44.28 -11.07 6.78
N LEU A 6 -44.34 -12.14 7.57
CA LEU A 6 -43.46 -12.36 8.71
C LEU A 6 -42.06 -12.71 8.19
N VAL A 7 -41.15 -11.73 8.18
CA VAL A 7 -39.73 -11.96 7.89
C VAL A 7 -39.07 -12.43 9.19
N PHE A 8 -38.72 -13.71 9.25
CA PHE A 8 -37.98 -14.29 10.38
C PHE A 8 -36.48 -14.01 10.16
N ALA A 9 -35.95 -12.99 10.83
CA ALA A 9 -34.51 -12.72 10.82
C ALA A 9 -33.81 -13.70 11.77
N ILE A 10 -33.11 -14.70 11.21
CA ILE A 10 -32.26 -15.61 11.99
C ILE A 10 -30.93 -14.88 12.24
N LEU A 11 -30.67 -14.50 13.49
CA LEU A 11 -29.37 -14.01 13.93
C LEU A 11 -28.48 -15.22 14.24
N VAL A 12 -27.50 -15.50 13.38
CA VAL A 12 -26.45 -16.49 13.66
C VAL A 12 -25.34 -15.80 14.43
N ALA A 13 -25.23 -16.07 15.73
CA ALA A 13 -24.07 -15.69 16.53
C ALA A 13 -22.98 -16.74 16.34
N ALA A 14 -21.96 -16.44 15.53
CA ALA A 14 -20.75 -17.24 15.48
C ALA A 14 -19.93 -16.95 16.74
N ALA A 15 -19.78 -17.97 17.61
CA ALA A 15 -18.84 -17.91 18.71
C ALA A 15 -17.42 -17.85 18.12
N ILE A 16 -16.72 -16.74 18.34
CA ILE A 16 -15.32 -16.60 18.00
C ILE A 16 -14.55 -17.38 19.07
N ALA A 17 -14.30 -18.67 18.80
CA ALA A 17 -13.29 -19.39 19.55
C ALA A 17 -11.96 -18.73 19.21
N GLU A 18 -11.37 -18.04 20.19
CA GLU A 18 -10.00 -17.55 20.20
C GLU A 18 -9.08 -18.74 19.85
N VAL A 19 -8.79 -18.91 18.56
CA VAL A 19 -7.64 -19.70 18.14
C VAL A 19 -6.45 -18.84 18.52
N GLY A 20 -5.94 -19.09 19.73
CA GLY A 20 -4.61 -18.64 20.13
C GLY A 20 -3.67 -19.00 18.98
N SER A 21 -3.27 -17.99 18.23
CA SER A 21 -2.41 -18.11 17.07
C SER A 21 -1.03 -18.53 17.58
N THR A 22 -0.84 -19.82 17.87
CA THR A 22 0.48 -20.45 17.92
C THR A 22 0.97 -20.60 16.49
N THR A 23 1.05 -19.48 15.77
CA THR A 23 1.87 -19.39 14.59
C THR A 23 3.26 -19.21 15.13
N THR A 24 4.06 -20.27 15.09
CA THR A 24 5.50 -20.22 15.24
C THR A 24 5.98 -18.98 14.50
N GLN A 25 6.54 -17.99 15.22
CA GLN A 25 7.07 -16.78 14.59
C GLN A 25 8.13 -17.26 13.61
N GLN A 26 7.78 -17.31 12.32
CA GLN A 26 8.78 -17.39 11.28
C GLN A 26 9.64 -16.15 11.50
N ASN A 27 10.95 -16.34 11.56
CA ASN A 27 11.92 -15.27 11.70
C ASN A 27 11.95 -14.50 10.37
N GLU A 28 10.83 -13.86 10.05
CA GLU A 28 10.68 -13.04 8.87
C GLU A 28 11.58 -11.84 9.08
N THR A 29 12.55 -11.67 8.19
CA THR A 29 13.41 -10.51 8.17
C THR A 29 12.55 -9.30 7.82
N HIS A 30 11.90 -8.70 8.82
CA HIS A 30 11.06 -7.54 8.62
C HIS A 30 11.90 -6.37 8.12
N THR A 31 11.46 -5.76 7.02
CA THR A 31 12.12 -4.55 6.50
C THR A 31 11.64 -3.35 7.29
N ASP A 32 12.57 -2.63 7.91
CA ASP A 32 12.27 -1.37 8.60
C ASP A 32 11.86 -0.31 7.56
N ALA A 33 10.58 0.07 7.60
CA ALA A 33 10.01 1.07 6.71
C ALA A 33 10.65 2.45 6.90
N TRP A 34 10.97 2.85 8.13
CA TRP A 34 11.62 4.13 8.40
C TRP A 34 13.06 4.16 7.88
N LYS A 35 13.80 3.06 8.07
CA LYS A 35 15.13 2.90 7.48
C LYS A 35 15.08 3.00 5.96
N THR A 36 14.00 2.54 5.32
CA THR A 36 13.80 2.63 3.87
C THR A 36 13.43 4.06 3.42
N VAL A 37 12.44 4.67 4.07
CA VAL A 37 11.94 6.02 3.78
C VAL A 37 12.94 7.13 4.14
N SER A 38 13.97 6.84 4.93
CA SER A 38 15.02 7.81 5.30
C SER A 38 16.26 7.77 4.40
N GLN A 39 16.33 6.86 3.41
CA GLN A 39 17.47 6.79 2.49
C GLN A 39 17.51 8.00 1.55
N ASN A 40 18.70 8.60 1.40
CA ASN A 40 18.92 9.83 0.61
C ASN A 40 19.17 9.56 -0.89
N GLU A 41 19.03 8.31 -1.33
CA GLU A 41 19.18 7.94 -2.74
C GLU A 41 17.91 8.24 -3.54
N THR A 42 18.04 8.22 -4.87
CA THR A 42 16.90 8.27 -5.79
C THR A 42 16.49 6.85 -6.15
N PHE A 43 15.23 6.51 -5.88
CA PHE A 43 14.69 5.19 -6.18
C PHE A 43 13.80 5.28 -7.42
N TYR A 44 13.94 4.29 -8.31
CA TYR A 44 13.15 4.18 -9.53
C TYR A 44 12.19 3.01 -9.43
N MET A 45 10.94 3.21 -9.83
CA MET A 45 9.98 2.12 -9.94
C MET A 45 10.25 1.33 -11.22
N MET A 46 10.94 0.21 -11.08
CA MET A 46 11.31 -0.65 -12.21
C MET A 46 10.13 -1.49 -12.69
N TYR A 47 9.34 -2.01 -11.75
CA TYR A 47 8.21 -2.89 -12.02
C TYR A 47 7.02 -2.51 -11.14
N ARG A 48 5.81 -2.67 -11.69
CA ARG A 48 4.54 -2.64 -10.97
C ARG A 48 3.61 -3.70 -11.54
N SER A 49 2.79 -4.32 -10.70
CA SER A 49 1.84 -5.37 -11.09
C SER A 49 0.50 -4.84 -11.60
N TYR A 50 0.31 -3.52 -11.59
CA TYR A 50 -0.92 -2.85 -12.01
C TYR A 50 -0.59 -1.67 -12.93
N GLU A 51 -1.49 -1.34 -13.86
CA GLU A 51 -1.18 -0.38 -14.93
C GLU A 51 -1.45 1.08 -14.55
N TYR A 52 -2.40 1.37 -13.66
CA TYR A 52 -2.87 2.73 -13.42
C TYR A 52 -2.67 3.18 -11.97
N ASP A 53 -2.02 4.32 -11.79
CA ASP A 53 -1.89 5.03 -10.51
C ASP A 53 -1.98 6.56 -10.75
N ALA A 54 -3.04 7.20 -10.26
CA ALA A 54 -3.24 8.64 -10.46
C ALA A 54 -2.15 9.52 -9.80
N GLY A 55 -1.56 9.07 -8.69
CA GLY A 55 -0.51 9.79 -7.95
C GLY A 55 0.83 9.88 -8.68
N VAL A 56 1.04 9.06 -9.71
CA VAL A 56 2.22 9.08 -10.59
C VAL A 56 1.88 9.38 -12.06
N GLY A 57 0.69 9.95 -12.32
CA GLY A 57 0.26 10.35 -13.66
C GLY A 57 -0.47 9.25 -14.45
N GLY A 58 -1.21 8.37 -13.77
CA GLY A 58 -2.01 7.29 -14.36
C GLY A 58 -1.14 6.14 -14.86
N THR A 59 -1.07 5.99 -16.18
CA THR A 59 -0.20 5.01 -16.84
C THR A 59 1.25 5.51 -17.01
N GLY A 60 1.61 6.56 -16.27
CA GLY A 60 2.94 7.17 -16.24
C GLY A 60 4.07 6.16 -16.13
N LYS A 61 5.17 6.45 -16.85
CA LYS A 61 6.42 5.68 -16.84
C LYS A 61 7.51 6.54 -16.20
N CYS A 62 8.67 5.92 -15.96
CA CYS A 62 9.86 6.61 -15.44
C CYS A 62 9.61 7.33 -14.11
N VAL A 63 8.93 6.64 -13.19
CA VAL A 63 8.62 7.14 -11.86
C VAL A 63 9.86 7.01 -10.98
N SER A 64 10.27 8.11 -10.37
CA SER A 64 11.29 8.10 -9.33
C SER A 64 10.87 8.92 -8.11
N VAL A 65 11.48 8.60 -6.97
CA VAL A 65 11.30 9.30 -5.70
C VAL A 65 12.65 9.66 -5.08
N LYS A 66 12.77 10.89 -4.59
CA LYS A 66 13.96 11.39 -3.90
C LYS A 66 13.59 12.06 -2.59
N LEU A 67 14.39 11.84 -1.55
CA LEU A 67 14.20 12.47 -0.24
C LEU A 67 14.52 13.97 -0.32
N CYS A 68 13.65 14.80 0.25
CA CYS A 68 13.91 16.23 0.41
C CYS A 68 14.17 16.56 1.89
N GLU A 69 13.23 16.19 2.76
CA GLU A 69 13.27 16.48 4.20
C GLU A 69 12.76 15.27 4.97
N LYS A 70 13.25 15.10 6.20
CA LYS A 70 12.75 14.09 7.13
C LYS A 70 12.65 14.63 8.54
N ASN A 71 11.71 14.10 9.31
CA ASN A 71 11.57 14.31 10.74
C ASN A 71 11.63 12.95 11.45
N ASP A 72 12.72 12.71 12.18
CA ASP A 72 12.94 11.44 12.88
C ASP A 72 12.05 11.25 14.11
N THR A 73 11.58 12.34 14.73
CA THR A 73 10.74 12.28 15.94
C THR A 73 9.36 11.73 15.62
N ILE A 74 8.72 12.22 14.54
CA ILE A 74 7.38 11.77 14.12
C ILE A 74 7.42 10.79 12.94
N ARG A 75 8.62 10.41 12.48
CA ARG A 75 8.85 9.49 11.36
C ARG A 75 8.11 9.88 10.08
N THR A 76 8.23 11.14 9.69
CA THR A 76 7.67 11.66 8.44
C THR A 76 8.76 12.12 7.48
N ALA A 77 8.50 12.03 6.17
CA ALA A 77 9.44 12.47 5.15
C ALA A 77 8.69 13.17 4.02
N ARG A 78 9.28 14.27 3.52
CA ARG A 78 8.87 14.91 2.27
C ARG A 78 9.71 14.34 1.14
N ARG A 79 9.03 13.79 0.14
CA ARG A 79 9.63 13.18 -1.05
C ARG A 79 9.19 13.95 -2.28
N GLN A 80 10.11 14.13 -3.23
CA GLN A 80 9.78 14.66 -4.54
C GLN A 80 9.62 13.49 -5.51
N ASN A 81 8.47 13.43 -6.16
CA ASN A 81 8.22 12.49 -7.26
C ASN A 81 8.66 13.17 -8.55
N GLN A 82 9.44 12.47 -9.37
CA GLN A 82 9.74 12.90 -10.73
C GLN A 82 9.16 11.87 -11.69
N CYS A 83 8.18 12.29 -12.47
CA CYS A 83 7.71 11.55 -13.64
C CYS A 83 8.38 12.21 -14.85
N THR A 84 9.44 11.61 -15.39
CA THR A 84 9.91 12.05 -16.70
C THR A 84 8.89 11.58 -17.73
N GLY A 85 8.28 12.53 -18.44
CA GLY A 85 7.18 12.27 -19.37
C GLY A 85 7.47 11.12 -20.34
N THR A 86 6.39 10.47 -20.78
CA THR A 86 6.33 9.36 -21.76
C THR A 86 7.66 9.06 -22.46
N PRO A 87 8.28 7.89 -22.24
CA PRO A 87 9.44 7.50 -23.05
C PRO A 87 8.98 7.50 -24.51
N ARG A 88 9.59 8.39 -25.32
CA ARG A 88 9.48 8.29 -26.78
C ARG A 88 9.96 6.89 -27.12
N ARG A 89 9.10 6.08 -27.75
CA ARG A 89 9.53 4.80 -28.32
C ARG A 89 10.75 5.09 -29.21
N PRO A 90 11.89 4.39 -29.04
CA PRO A 90 12.87 4.33 -30.12
C PRO A 90 12.15 3.74 -31.34
N ASN A 91 12.29 4.42 -32.49
CA ASN A 91 11.86 3.90 -33.79
C ASN A 91 12.56 2.58 -34.10
#